data_AF-A0A3A8W687-F1
#
_entry.id   AF-A0A3A8W687-F1
#
_cell.length_a   1.000
_cell.length_b   1.000
_cell.length_c   1.000
_cell.angle_alpha   90.00
_cell.angle_beta   90.00
_cell.angle_gamma   90.00
#
_symmetry.space_group_name_H-M   'P 1'
#
loop_
_entity.id
_entity.type
_entity.pdbx_description
1 polymer ?
#
loop_
_entity_poly.entity_id
_entity_poly.type
_entity_poly.pdbx_seq_one_letter_code
_entity_poly.pdbx_strand_id
1 'polypeptide(L)'
;MKKKPIFLIVLSSIFGLGVILTLIGLALGGKIYSLSIGNRVTKSPGKSVSHTLPDVSLTDTSDIKNLDFNLAANDIEIKTGTQYSISGGRLSENTVKNGVWTVKSYYSDYFQEIDIFGLNLPFPRFWRRNENFEKLTITLPQGINLQDVSIDAGATKLNIDLLDCKTLDLEVSAGDADIQSLTAETADISVDVGKLNIEQYQIAGSADIECSVGDLNFGSKRYAKENVCRNLNVECSLGDADIYGKLTENSLIDCSMGNIELNLAGIPGNYSIDKTSQSLGDINFNGYYDGNNQKTTDEVYGTLELSCSMGDIDINYLGD
;
A
#
# COMPACT_ATOMS: atom_id res chain seq x y z
N MET A 1 -31.03 47.47 -1.30
CA MET A 1 -30.29 46.46 -2.09
C MET A 1 -29.57 45.49 -1.14
N LYS A 2 -30.18 44.34 -0.77
CA LYS A 2 -29.57 43.25 0.05
C LYS A 2 -30.29 41.88 -0.17
N LYS A 3 -30.66 41.52 -1.40
CA LYS A 3 -31.37 40.24 -1.69
C LYS A 3 -30.53 39.15 -2.39
N LYS A 4 -29.25 39.42 -2.69
CA LYS A 4 -28.36 38.46 -3.38
C LYS A 4 -27.92 37.24 -2.54
N PRO A 5 -27.75 37.27 -1.19
CA PRO A 5 -27.23 36.09 -0.48
C PRO A 5 -28.28 34.99 -0.32
N ILE A 6 -29.56 35.36 -0.10
CA ILE A 6 -30.65 34.38 0.07
C ILE A 6 -30.87 33.57 -1.20
N PHE A 7 -30.80 34.22 -2.37
CA PHE A 7 -30.95 33.54 -3.65
C PHE A 7 -29.83 32.51 -3.91
N LEU A 8 -28.58 32.83 -3.56
CA LEU A 8 -27.44 31.92 -3.71
C LEU A 8 -27.49 30.74 -2.73
N ILE A 9 -27.94 30.98 -1.49
CA ILE A 9 -28.14 29.92 -0.51
C ILE A 9 -29.22 28.95 -1.00
N VAL A 10 -30.36 29.47 -1.48
CA VAL A 10 -31.44 28.64 -2.03
C VAL A 10 -30.96 27.85 -3.25
N LEU A 11 -30.17 28.44 -4.15
CA LEU A 11 -29.62 27.73 -5.30
C LEU A 11 -28.66 26.60 -4.90
N SER A 12 -27.77 26.86 -3.93
CA SER A 12 -26.82 25.88 -3.40
C SER A 12 -27.54 24.72 -2.72
N SER A 13 -28.57 25.00 -1.93
CA SER A 13 -29.39 23.97 -1.29
C SER A 13 -30.13 23.10 -2.30
N ILE A 14 -30.70 23.69 -3.36
CA ILE A 14 -31.38 22.93 -4.43
C ILE A 14 -30.37 22.07 -5.20
N PHE A 15 -29.17 22.60 -5.47
CA PHE A 15 -28.11 21.86 -6.15
C PHE A 15 -27.61 20.68 -5.31
N GLY A 16 -27.33 20.90 -4.03
CA GLY A 16 -26.95 19.83 -3.09
C GLY A 16 -28.01 18.74 -2.98
N LEU A 17 -29.29 19.12 -2.91
CA LEU A 17 -30.41 18.17 -2.90
C LEU A 17 -30.49 17.35 -4.20
N GLY A 18 -30.21 17.98 -5.35
CA GLY A 18 -30.15 17.31 -6.65
C GLY A 18 -29.01 16.28 -6.74
N VAL A 19 -27.84 16.60 -6.21
CA VAL A 19 -26.70 15.67 -6.14
C VAL A 19 -27.03 14.48 -5.25
N ILE A 20 -27.59 14.71 -4.06
CA ILE A 20 -27.99 13.65 -3.13
C ILE A 20 -29.03 12.71 -3.76
N LEU A 21 -30.06 13.25 -4.41
CA LEU A 21 -31.09 12.45 -5.09
C LEU A 21 -30.51 11.63 -6.25
N THR A 22 -29.52 12.16 -6.96
CA THR A 22 -28.83 11.45 -8.05
C THR A 22 -28.00 10.28 -7.50
N LEU A 23 -27.27 10.50 -6.39
CA LEU A 23 -26.50 9.45 -5.70
C LEU A 23 -27.41 8.34 -5.17
N ILE A 24 -28.56 8.68 -4.56
CA ILE A 24 -29.56 7.70 -4.11
C ILE A 24 -30.15 6.93 -5.31
N GLY A 25 -30.46 7.61 -6.41
CA GLY A 25 -30.95 6.97 -7.63
C GLY A 25 -29.95 5.95 -8.22
N LEU A 26 -28.66 6.26 -8.17
CA LEU A 26 -27.59 5.33 -8.57
C LEU A 26 -27.46 4.15 -7.60
N ALA A 27 -27.49 4.38 -6.29
CA ALA A 27 -27.44 3.32 -5.27
C ALA A 27 -28.62 2.35 -5.36
N LEU A 28 -29.79 2.82 -5.83
CA LEU A 28 -30.99 2.00 -6.08
C LEU A 28 -31.04 1.38 -7.49
N GLY A 29 -29.92 1.39 -8.23
CA GLY A 29 -29.79 0.72 -9.53
C GLY A 29 -30.28 1.53 -10.73
N GLY A 30 -30.57 2.81 -10.56
CA GLY A 30 -30.84 3.76 -11.64
C GLY A 30 -29.62 3.94 -12.54
N LYS A 31 -29.84 4.10 -13.85
CA LYS A 31 -28.79 4.33 -14.84
C LYS A 31 -28.91 5.72 -15.43
N ILE A 32 -27.81 6.47 -15.48
CA ILE A 32 -27.77 7.79 -16.12
C ILE A 32 -27.52 7.56 -17.61
N TYR A 33 -28.52 7.84 -18.46
CA TYR A 33 -28.46 7.54 -19.90
C TYR A 33 -27.74 8.60 -20.73
N SER A 34 -27.72 9.87 -20.29
CA SER A 34 -26.89 10.94 -20.86
C SER A 34 -27.05 12.25 -20.08
N LEU A 35 -25.94 12.97 -19.85
CA LEU A 35 -25.94 14.38 -19.45
C LEU A 35 -25.09 15.14 -20.48
N SER A 36 -25.66 16.12 -21.18
CA SER A 36 -24.91 16.94 -22.15
C SER A 36 -24.86 18.39 -21.69
N ILE A 37 -23.67 18.86 -21.31
CA ILE A 37 -23.34 20.26 -21.11
C ILE A 37 -22.28 20.58 -22.19
N GLY A 38 -22.50 21.65 -22.98
CA GLY A 38 -21.75 21.90 -24.21
C GLY A 38 -20.23 22.02 -24.01
N ASN A 39 -19.45 21.20 -24.72
CA ASN A 39 -18.00 21.17 -24.65
C ASN A 39 -17.33 22.41 -25.27
N ARG A 40 -16.49 23.10 -24.50
CA ARG A 40 -15.31 23.78 -25.05
C ARG A 40 -14.17 22.77 -25.09
N VAL A 41 -13.91 22.23 -26.26
CA VAL A 41 -12.77 21.33 -26.51
C VAL A 41 -11.48 22.15 -26.50
N THR A 42 -10.70 22.07 -25.43
CA THR A 42 -9.28 22.45 -25.47
C THR A 42 -8.51 21.29 -26.10
N LYS A 43 -7.90 21.54 -27.26
CA LYS A 43 -6.99 20.58 -27.90
C LYS A 43 -5.72 20.49 -27.05
N SER A 44 -5.68 19.56 -26.12
CA SER A 44 -4.40 19.08 -25.60
C SER A 44 -3.93 17.93 -26.50
N PRO A 45 -2.70 17.95 -27.02
CA PRO A 45 -2.17 16.87 -27.84
C PRO A 45 -1.76 15.71 -26.91
N GLY A 46 -2.75 15.06 -26.29
CA GLY A 46 -2.53 13.79 -25.62
C GLY A 46 -2.21 12.76 -26.69
N LYS A 47 -0.94 12.32 -26.76
CA LYS A 47 -0.57 11.09 -27.45
C LYS A 47 -1.46 9.98 -26.89
N SER A 48 -2.48 9.58 -27.65
CA SER A 48 -3.34 8.46 -27.28
C SER A 48 -2.56 7.17 -27.47
N VAL A 49 -2.01 6.68 -26.37
CA VAL A 49 -1.38 5.36 -26.27
C VAL A 49 -2.52 4.39 -25.99
N SER A 50 -3.18 3.88 -27.05
CA SER A 50 -4.21 2.84 -26.94
C SER A 50 -3.55 1.50 -26.66
N HIS A 51 -3.58 0.97 -25.43
CA HIS A 51 -2.99 -0.34 -25.15
C HIS A 51 -3.92 -1.14 -24.24
N THR A 52 -4.97 -1.73 -24.83
CA THR A 52 -5.33 -3.08 -24.37
C THR A 52 -4.13 -3.94 -24.72
N LEU A 53 -3.43 -4.48 -23.73
CA LEU A 53 -2.31 -5.35 -24.01
C LEU A 53 -2.84 -6.66 -24.62
N PRO A 54 -2.38 -7.08 -25.81
CA PRO A 54 -2.35 -8.52 -26.09
C PRO A 54 -1.42 -9.17 -25.06
N ASP A 55 -1.62 -10.45 -24.72
CA ASP A 55 -0.71 -11.16 -23.82
C ASP A 55 0.73 -11.04 -24.36
N VAL A 56 1.57 -10.26 -23.68
CA VAL A 56 2.97 -10.09 -24.07
C VAL A 56 3.82 -11.03 -23.21
N SER A 57 4.19 -12.17 -23.77
CA SER A 57 5.32 -12.96 -23.26
C SER A 57 6.62 -12.27 -23.69
N LEU A 58 7.38 -11.76 -22.73
CA LEU A 58 8.65 -11.11 -23.03
C LEU A 58 9.72 -12.20 -23.28
N THR A 59 10.20 -12.30 -24.52
CA THR A 59 11.03 -13.42 -25.00
C THR A 59 12.55 -13.19 -24.94
N ASP A 60 13.00 -11.96 -24.63
CA ASP A 60 14.42 -11.58 -24.48
C ASP A 60 14.66 -10.86 -23.13
N THR A 61 14.28 -11.49 -22.02
CA THR A 61 14.24 -10.84 -20.68
C THR A 61 15.03 -11.55 -19.59
N SER A 62 16.01 -12.37 -19.97
CA SER A 62 16.95 -13.01 -19.04
C SER A 62 17.73 -12.02 -18.17
N ASP A 63 17.71 -10.73 -18.52
CA ASP A 63 18.52 -9.68 -17.92
C ASP A 63 17.70 -8.68 -17.09
N ILE A 64 16.39 -8.89 -16.90
CA ILE A 64 15.60 -8.03 -16.01
C ILE A 64 16.07 -8.27 -14.57
N LYS A 65 16.61 -7.22 -13.97
CA LYS A 65 17.04 -7.19 -12.58
C LYS A 65 16.22 -6.22 -11.75
N ASN A 66 15.63 -5.22 -12.39
CA ASN A 66 14.95 -4.14 -11.69
C ASN A 66 13.50 -3.98 -12.19
N LEU A 67 12.61 -3.64 -11.27
CA LEU A 67 11.21 -3.34 -11.55
C LEU A 67 10.93 -1.87 -11.15
N ASP A 68 10.24 -1.14 -12.03
CA ASP A 68 9.82 0.25 -11.82
C ASP A 68 8.33 0.35 -12.17
N PHE A 69 7.49 0.12 -11.17
CA PHE A 69 6.05 -0.04 -11.34
C PHE A 69 5.29 1.11 -10.69
N ASN A 70 4.74 2.01 -11.50
CA ASN A 70 3.84 3.06 -11.02
C ASN A 70 2.39 2.73 -11.39
N LEU A 71 1.60 2.40 -10.39
CA LEU A 71 0.34 1.69 -10.58
C LEU A 71 -0.82 2.45 -9.93
N ALA A 72 -1.81 2.84 -10.74
CA ALA A 72 -2.98 3.60 -10.27
C ALA A 72 -4.29 3.14 -10.95
N ALA A 73 -5.41 3.24 -10.21
CA ALA A 73 -6.77 3.01 -10.67
C ALA A 73 -7.05 1.62 -11.26
N ASN A 74 -6.44 0.58 -10.69
CA ASN A 74 -6.53 -0.82 -11.13
C ASN A 74 -6.74 -1.80 -9.96
N ASP A 75 -7.38 -2.94 -10.24
CA ASP A 75 -7.14 -4.18 -9.48
C ASP A 75 -5.92 -4.88 -10.10
N ILE A 76 -4.91 -5.17 -9.31
CA ILE A 76 -3.60 -5.63 -9.77
C ILE A 76 -3.23 -6.91 -9.05
N GLU A 77 -2.73 -7.87 -9.82
CA GLU A 77 -2.20 -9.13 -9.33
C GLU A 77 -0.81 -9.34 -9.90
N ILE A 78 0.20 -9.36 -9.04
CA ILE A 78 1.57 -9.76 -9.36
C ILE A 78 1.76 -11.19 -8.86
N LYS A 79 1.83 -12.15 -9.77
CA LYS A 79 1.92 -13.58 -9.46
C LYS A 79 3.21 -14.20 -9.96
N THR A 80 3.55 -15.36 -9.42
CA THR A 80 4.67 -16.16 -9.95
C THR A 80 4.23 -17.04 -11.12
N GLY A 81 5.16 -17.26 -12.06
CA GLY A 81 4.95 -18.11 -13.23
C GLY A 81 6.27 -18.56 -13.85
N THR A 82 6.24 -18.91 -15.14
CA THR A 82 7.41 -19.45 -15.86
C THR A 82 8.20 -18.41 -16.63
N GLN A 83 7.61 -17.25 -16.91
CA GLN A 83 8.19 -16.19 -17.73
C GLN A 83 7.60 -14.84 -17.32
N TYR A 84 8.30 -13.75 -17.67
CA TYR A 84 7.75 -12.42 -17.52
C TYR A 84 6.58 -12.22 -18.48
N SER A 85 5.42 -11.85 -17.96
CA SER A 85 4.26 -11.49 -18.80
C SER A 85 3.37 -10.48 -18.12
N ILE A 86 2.62 -9.74 -18.93
CA ILE A 86 1.64 -8.78 -18.47
C ILE A 86 0.40 -8.84 -19.36
N SER A 87 -0.77 -8.84 -18.73
CA SER A 87 -2.06 -9.04 -19.41
C SER A 87 -3.18 -8.26 -18.70
N GLY A 88 -4.17 -7.81 -19.45
CA GLY A 88 -5.30 -7.05 -18.91
C GLY A 88 -4.97 -5.59 -18.62
N GLY A 89 -5.90 -4.90 -17.97
CA GLY A 89 -5.78 -3.50 -17.56
C GLY A 89 -5.55 -2.49 -18.69
N ARG A 90 -5.22 -1.27 -18.30
CA ARG A 90 -4.77 -0.16 -19.17
C ARG A 90 -3.48 0.42 -18.62
N LEU A 91 -2.53 0.61 -19.52
CA LEU A 91 -1.21 1.12 -19.20
C LEU A 91 -0.88 2.32 -20.09
N SER A 92 -0.22 3.30 -19.47
CA SER A 92 0.46 4.40 -20.15
C SER A 92 1.86 4.01 -20.63
N GLU A 93 2.53 3.09 -19.94
CA GLU A 93 3.87 2.62 -20.29
C GLU A 93 4.04 1.12 -19.95
N ASN A 94 4.69 0.39 -20.85
CA ASN A 94 5.19 -0.96 -20.63
C ASN A 94 6.45 -1.14 -21.49
N THR A 95 7.62 -1.00 -20.88
CA THR A 95 8.89 -1.13 -21.62
C THR A 95 9.95 -1.85 -20.79
N VAL A 96 10.83 -2.57 -21.49
CA VAL A 96 12.05 -3.11 -20.89
C VAL A 96 13.23 -2.40 -21.52
N LYS A 97 14.05 -1.72 -20.70
CA LYS A 97 15.27 -1.02 -21.16
C LYS A 97 16.36 -1.20 -20.11
N ASN A 98 17.56 -1.57 -20.56
CA ASN A 98 18.74 -1.69 -19.69
C ASN A 98 18.52 -2.57 -18.44
N GLY A 99 17.74 -3.66 -18.55
CA GLY A 99 17.44 -4.56 -17.43
C GLY A 99 16.39 -4.05 -16.44
N VAL A 100 15.73 -2.91 -16.73
CA VAL A 100 14.62 -2.37 -15.96
C VAL A 100 13.31 -2.65 -16.69
N TRP A 101 12.34 -3.24 -16.01
CA TRP A 101 10.97 -3.34 -16.48
C TRP A 101 10.13 -2.21 -15.91
N THR A 102 9.76 -1.26 -16.77
CA THR A 102 8.92 -0.13 -16.39
C THR A 102 7.48 -0.38 -16.81
N VAL A 103 6.55 -0.33 -15.85
CA VAL A 103 5.10 -0.44 -16.06
C VAL A 103 4.42 0.75 -15.41
N LYS A 104 3.64 1.51 -16.18
CA LYS A 104 2.92 2.67 -15.64
C LYS A 104 1.46 2.66 -16.01
N SER A 105 0.61 2.91 -15.01
CA SER A 105 -0.83 3.17 -15.18
C SER A 105 -1.22 4.35 -14.31
N TYR A 106 -1.97 5.29 -14.89
CA TYR A 106 -2.36 6.52 -14.21
C TYR A 106 -3.87 6.63 -14.06
N TYR A 107 -4.32 7.43 -13.08
CA TYR A 107 -5.73 7.78 -12.92
C TYR A 107 -6.37 8.30 -14.22
N SER A 108 -5.61 9.08 -15.01
CA SER A 108 -6.06 9.63 -16.29
C SER A 108 -6.28 8.60 -17.41
N ASP A 109 -5.81 7.36 -17.24
CA ASP A 109 -6.09 6.25 -18.15
C ASP A 109 -7.54 5.77 -18.03
N TYR A 110 -8.13 5.95 -16.85
CA TYR A 110 -9.47 5.53 -16.48
C TYR A 110 -10.47 6.68 -16.45
N PHE A 111 -10.03 7.84 -15.99
CA PHE A 111 -10.88 9.01 -15.79
C PHE A 111 -10.47 10.16 -16.71
N GLN A 112 -11.46 10.88 -17.20
CA GLN A 112 -11.29 12.19 -17.80
C GLN A 112 -11.72 13.24 -16.79
N GLU A 113 -10.93 14.28 -16.62
CA GLU A 113 -11.37 15.46 -15.88
C GLU A 113 -12.25 16.35 -16.75
N ILE A 114 -13.37 16.81 -16.18
CA ILE A 114 -14.24 17.83 -16.76
C ILE A 114 -14.28 19.00 -15.78
N ASP A 115 -13.89 20.18 -16.24
CA ASP A 115 -14.06 21.42 -15.49
C ASP A 115 -15.54 21.84 -15.50
N ILE A 116 -16.15 21.89 -14.30
CA ILE A 116 -17.49 22.41 -14.09
C ILE A 116 -17.41 23.55 -13.07
N PHE A 117 -17.53 24.79 -13.55
CA PHE A 117 -17.48 26.02 -12.74
C PHE A 117 -16.16 26.25 -11.97
N GLY A 118 -15.02 25.84 -12.53
CA GLY A 118 -13.70 25.95 -11.89
C GLY A 118 -13.37 24.77 -10.97
N LEU A 119 -14.20 23.72 -10.97
CA LEU A 119 -13.98 22.48 -10.25
C LEU A 119 -13.69 21.36 -11.26
N ASN A 120 -12.50 20.77 -11.19
CA ASN A 120 -12.16 19.60 -12.00
C ASN A 120 -12.81 18.36 -11.38
N LEU A 121 -13.83 17.84 -12.05
CA LEU A 121 -14.55 16.65 -11.63
C LEU A 121 -14.10 15.44 -12.46
N PRO A 122 -13.77 14.31 -11.82
CA PRO A 122 -13.41 13.10 -12.54
C PRO A 122 -14.66 12.41 -13.09
N PHE A 123 -14.63 12.10 -14.38
CA PHE A 123 -15.65 11.31 -15.07
C PHE A 123 -15.01 10.06 -15.65
N PRO A 124 -15.57 8.86 -15.40
CA PRO A 124 -15.02 7.64 -15.98
C PRO A 124 -15.09 7.73 -17.50
N ARG A 125 -14.02 7.34 -18.18
CA ARG A 125 -14.03 7.26 -19.64
C ARG A 125 -14.90 6.08 -20.05
N PHE A 126 -16.14 6.32 -20.43
CA PHE A 126 -17.08 5.30 -20.90
C PHE A 126 -16.67 4.79 -22.29
N TRP A 127 -16.28 3.52 -22.39
CA TRP A 127 -15.99 2.84 -23.65
C TRP A 127 -16.84 1.57 -23.81
N ARG A 128 -16.98 1.07 -25.04
CA ARG A 128 -17.72 -0.17 -25.35
C ARG A 128 -17.23 -1.30 -24.43
N ARG A 129 -18.16 -1.81 -23.63
CA ARG A 129 -18.00 -2.84 -22.59
C ARG A 129 -17.19 -4.03 -23.13
N ASN A 130 -15.94 -4.13 -22.73
CA ASN A 130 -15.16 -5.37 -22.79
C ASN A 130 -14.79 -5.68 -21.34
N GLU A 131 -15.01 -6.91 -20.90
CA GLU A 131 -15.12 -7.27 -19.47
C GLU A 131 -13.76 -7.46 -18.77
N ASN A 132 -12.63 -7.22 -19.47
CA ASN A 132 -11.26 -7.47 -18.96
C ASN A 132 -10.43 -6.20 -18.66
N PHE A 133 -11.06 -5.02 -18.52
CA PHE A 133 -10.31 -3.77 -18.29
C PHE A 133 -10.04 -3.44 -16.82
N GLU A 134 -10.60 -4.19 -15.89
CA GLU A 134 -10.56 -3.84 -14.46
C GLU A 134 -9.37 -4.48 -13.73
N LYS A 135 -8.86 -5.61 -14.24
CA LYS A 135 -7.74 -6.34 -13.63
C LYS A 135 -6.49 -6.31 -14.52
N LEU A 136 -5.36 -5.90 -13.94
CA LEU A 136 -4.02 -6.01 -14.51
C LEU A 136 -3.30 -7.20 -13.84
N THR A 137 -2.86 -8.16 -14.63
CA THR A 137 -2.06 -9.28 -14.12
C THR A 137 -0.64 -9.18 -14.64
N ILE A 138 0.32 -9.13 -13.72
CA ILE A 138 1.76 -9.19 -13.97
C ILE A 138 2.24 -10.55 -13.49
N THR A 139 3.07 -11.22 -14.28
CA THR A 139 3.67 -12.51 -13.92
C THR A 139 5.18 -12.37 -13.89
N LEU A 140 5.78 -12.73 -12.77
CA LEU A 140 7.22 -12.82 -12.57
C LEU A 140 7.67 -14.29 -12.64
N PRO A 141 8.75 -14.64 -13.36
CA PRO A 141 9.28 -16.00 -13.31
C PRO A 141 9.72 -16.37 -11.89
N GLN A 142 9.59 -17.66 -11.54
CA GLN A 142 10.09 -18.16 -10.26
C GLN A 142 11.64 -18.18 -10.22
N GLY A 143 12.20 -17.95 -9.03
CA GLY A 143 13.65 -18.05 -8.79
C GLY A 143 14.49 -16.97 -9.46
N ILE A 144 13.88 -15.84 -9.83
CA ILE A 144 14.59 -14.66 -10.33
C ILE A 144 15.27 -13.93 -9.17
N ASN A 145 16.44 -13.37 -9.42
CA ASN A 145 17.17 -12.55 -8.45
C ASN A 145 17.01 -11.08 -8.84
N LEU A 146 15.94 -10.45 -8.35
CA LEU A 146 15.72 -9.03 -8.53
C LEU A 146 16.68 -8.24 -7.63
N GLN A 147 17.27 -7.18 -8.16
CA GLN A 147 18.09 -6.26 -7.37
C GLN A 147 17.19 -5.19 -6.78
N ASP A 148 16.70 -4.26 -7.60
CA ASP A 148 15.91 -3.12 -7.11
C ASP A 148 14.47 -3.21 -7.61
N VAL A 149 13.51 -3.22 -6.68
CA VAL A 149 12.08 -3.21 -6.97
C VAL A 149 11.47 -1.95 -6.38
N SER A 150 10.94 -1.09 -7.24
CA SER A 150 10.17 0.09 -6.85
C SER A 150 8.71 -0.07 -7.31
N ILE A 151 7.78 0.07 -6.37
CA ILE A 151 6.34 -0.06 -6.62
C ILE A 151 5.62 1.12 -5.96
N ASP A 152 5.05 2.00 -6.78
CA ASP A 152 4.11 3.02 -6.33
C ASP A 152 2.69 2.49 -6.53
N ALA A 153 2.05 2.02 -5.46
CA ALA A 153 0.66 1.64 -5.41
C ALA A 153 -0.19 2.85 -4.99
N GLY A 154 -0.66 3.61 -5.97
CA GLY A 154 -1.55 4.75 -5.73
C GLY A 154 -2.97 4.31 -5.33
N ALA A 155 -4.00 4.87 -5.96
CA ALA A 155 -5.38 4.43 -5.74
C ALA A 155 -5.66 3.08 -6.43
N THR A 156 -5.15 1.98 -5.88
CA THR A 156 -5.25 0.61 -6.44
C THR A 156 -5.64 -0.42 -5.41
N LYS A 157 -6.07 -1.60 -5.87
CA LYS A 157 -5.96 -2.82 -5.09
C LYS A 157 -4.81 -3.63 -5.66
N LEU A 158 -3.75 -3.85 -4.89
CA LEU A 158 -2.55 -4.56 -5.31
C LEU A 158 -2.44 -5.88 -4.53
N ASN A 159 -2.33 -7.00 -5.23
CA ASN A 159 -2.06 -8.30 -4.61
C ASN A 159 -0.75 -8.85 -5.18
N ILE A 160 0.18 -9.27 -4.32
CA ILE A 160 1.46 -9.85 -4.71
C ILE A 160 1.61 -11.22 -4.02
N ASP A 161 1.79 -12.29 -4.81
CA ASP A 161 1.96 -13.64 -4.27
C ASP A 161 3.34 -13.83 -3.62
N LEU A 162 4.40 -13.44 -4.32
CA LEU A 162 5.77 -13.61 -3.84
C LEU A 162 6.63 -12.53 -4.46
N LEU A 163 7.41 -11.87 -3.62
CA LEU A 163 8.42 -10.91 -4.02
C LEU A 163 9.75 -11.25 -3.37
N ASP A 164 10.76 -11.57 -4.20
CA ASP A 164 12.13 -11.87 -3.79
C ASP A 164 13.06 -10.90 -4.52
N CYS A 165 13.74 -10.06 -3.74
CA CYS A 165 14.57 -8.98 -4.26
C CYS A 165 15.70 -8.64 -3.29
N LYS A 166 16.63 -7.77 -3.70
CA LYS A 166 17.64 -7.22 -2.80
C LYS A 166 17.10 -5.98 -2.07
N THR A 167 16.62 -5.01 -2.83
CA THR A 167 16.09 -3.74 -2.36
C THR A 167 14.62 -3.64 -2.77
N LEU A 168 13.75 -3.36 -1.80
CA LEU A 168 12.36 -2.98 -2.03
C LEU A 168 12.17 -1.51 -1.66
N ASP A 169 11.49 -0.78 -2.54
CA ASP A 169 10.88 0.53 -2.30
C ASP A 169 9.38 0.38 -2.64
N LEU A 170 8.51 0.53 -1.64
CA LEU A 170 7.07 0.33 -1.76
C LEU A 170 6.31 1.50 -1.16
N GLU A 171 5.61 2.26 -2.01
CA GLU A 171 4.70 3.31 -1.58
C GLU A 171 3.25 2.84 -1.76
N VAL A 172 2.45 2.87 -0.70
CA VAL A 172 1.00 2.60 -0.72
C VAL A 172 0.27 3.88 -0.33
N SER A 173 -0.13 4.67 -1.32
CA SER A 173 -0.68 5.99 -1.03
C SER A 173 -2.15 5.91 -0.56
N ALA A 174 -3.11 5.61 -1.44
CA ALA A 174 -4.54 5.64 -1.13
C ALA A 174 -5.29 4.32 -1.42
N GLY A 175 -4.54 3.27 -1.74
CA GLY A 175 -5.05 1.96 -2.11
C GLY A 175 -4.84 0.90 -1.04
N ASP A 176 -5.25 -0.32 -1.35
CA ASP A 176 -4.97 -1.50 -0.51
C ASP A 176 -3.90 -2.34 -1.20
N ALA A 177 -2.90 -2.79 -0.45
CA ALA A 177 -1.86 -3.70 -0.91
C ALA A 177 -1.78 -4.93 0.00
N ASP A 178 -1.80 -6.12 -0.60
CA ASP A 178 -1.67 -7.41 0.07
C ASP A 178 -0.47 -8.16 -0.54
N ILE A 179 0.55 -8.45 0.26
CA ILE A 179 1.72 -9.22 -0.14
C ILE A 179 1.76 -10.51 0.70
N GLN A 180 1.67 -11.66 0.05
CA GLN A 180 1.67 -12.94 0.77
C GLN A 180 3.07 -13.30 1.30
N SER A 181 4.12 -13.09 0.50
CA SER A 181 5.50 -13.39 0.92
C SER A 181 6.50 -12.39 0.37
N LEU A 182 7.27 -11.77 1.26
CA LEU A 182 8.36 -10.85 0.94
C LEU A 182 9.71 -11.42 1.41
N THR A 183 10.70 -11.43 0.54
CA THR A 183 12.11 -11.64 0.92
C THR A 183 12.93 -10.50 0.36
N ALA A 184 13.68 -9.81 1.22
CA ALA A 184 14.55 -8.71 0.84
C ALA A 184 15.81 -8.61 1.71
N GLU A 185 16.86 -7.96 1.20
CA GLU A 185 17.98 -7.49 2.03
C GLU A 185 17.58 -6.19 2.73
N THR A 186 17.03 -5.23 1.99
CA THR A 186 16.55 -3.95 2.53
C THR A 186 15.17 -3.63 2.00
N ALA A 187 14.30 -3.07 2.84
CA ALA A 187 12.97 -2.60 2.46
C ALA A 187 12.71 -1.18 2.98
N ASP A 188 12.28 -0.30 2.08
CA ASP A 188 11.73 1.02 2.38
C ASP A 188 10.24 0.96 2.04
N ILE A 189 9.37 1.23 3.02
CA ILE A 189 7.93 1.04 2.90
C ILE A 189 7.20 2.26 3.46
N SER A 190 6.39 2.91 2.63
CA SER A 190 5.54 4.02 3.05
C SER A 190 4.06 3.68 2.86
N VAL A 191 3.25 3.88 3.90
CA VAL A 191 1.80 3.70 3.87
C VAL A 191 1.15 5.03 4.27
N ASP A 192 0.55 5.72 3.30
CA ASP A 192 0.00 7.05 3.57
C ASP A 192 -1.39 6.99 4.17
N VAL A 193 -2.40 6.72 3.35
CA VAL A 193 -3.83 6.70 3.71
C VAL A 193 -4.41 5.31 3.53
N GLY A 194 -3.78 4.51 2.65
CA GLY A 194 -4.19 3.17 2.28
C GLY A 194 -3.95 2.12 3.37
N LYS A 195 -4.04 0.86 2.96
CA LYS A 195 -3.74 -0.29 3.82
C LYS A 195 -2.68 -1.17 3.20
N LEU A 196 -1.71 -1.62 4.00
CA LEU A 196 -0.74 -2.61 3.60
C LEU A 196 -0.79 -3.82 4.52
N ASN A 197 -0.93 -5.02 3.94
CA ASN A 197 -0.74 -6.29 4.65
C ASN A 197 0.40 -7.07 4.01
N ILE A 198 1.41 -7.43 4.79
CA ILE A 198 2.47 -8.35 4.41
C ILE A 198 2.31 -9.60 5.29
N GLU A 199 1.90 -10.74 4.74
CA GLU A 199 1.53 -11.90 5.57
C GLU A 199 2.77 -12.62 6.14
N GLN A 200 3.78 -12.82 5.30
CA GLN A 200 5.07 -13.41 5.65
C GLN A 200 6.23 -12.57 5.11
N TYR A 201 7.30 -12.40 5.89
CA TYR A 201 8.49 -11.69 5.44
C TYR A 201 9.81 -12.32 5.93
N GLN A 202 10.89 -12.05 5.20
CA GLN A 202 12.26 -12.25 5.64
C GLN A 202 13.12 -11.06 5.17
N ILE A 203 13.54 -10.22 6.12
CA ILE A 203 14.36 -9.04 5.84
C ILE A 203 15.73 -9.22 6.47
N ALA A 204 16.73 -9.46 5.61
CA ALA A 204 18.06 -9.87 6.04
C ALA A 204 18.98 -8.72 6.47
N GLY A 205 18.63 -7.46 6.21
CA GLY A 205 19.47 -6.29 6.48
C GLY A 205 18.78 -5.25 7.34
N SER A 206 17.84 -4.51 6.76
CA SER A 206 17.05 -3.46 7.42
C SER A 206 15.68 -3.28 6.78
N ALA A 207 14.71 -2.83 7.57
CA ALA A 207 13.44 -2.31 7.07
C ALA A 207 13.17 -0.94 7.68
N ASP A 208 12.96 0.07 6.85
CA ASP A 208 12.49 1.39 7.24
C ASP A 208 11.03 1.51 6.82
N ILE A 209 10.14 1.78 7.76
CA ILE A 209 8.69 1.77 7.53
C ILE A 209 8.05 3.03 8.09
N GLU A 210 7.36 3.77 7.22
CA GLU A 210 6.60 4.96 7.58
C GLU A 210 5.09 4.69 7.39
N CYS A 211 4.34 4.73 8.48
CA CYS A 211 2.88 4.62 8.47
C CYS A 211 2.27 5.96 8.88
N SER A 212 1.74 6.71 7.89
CA SER A 212 1.21 8.04 8.14
C SER A 212 -0.18 7.98 8.78
N VAL A 213 -1.23 7.76 8.00
CA VAL A 213 -2.65 7.79 8.43
C VAL A 213 -3.32 6.43 8.24
N GLY A 214 -2.78 5.62 7.32
CA GLY A 214 -3.31 4.32 6.95
C GLY A 214 -3.05 3.21 7.97
N ASP A 215 -3.30 1.98 7.54
CA ASP A 215 -3.12 0.78 8.37
C ASP A 215 -2.01 -0.10 7.82
N LEU A 216 -1.10 -0.54 8.69
CA LEU A 216 -0.04 -1.48 8.37
C LEU A 216 -0.23 -2.78 9.16
N ASN A 217 -0.21 -3.92 8.48
CA ASN A 217 0.01 -5.23 9.08
C ASN A 217 1.31 -5.81 8.51
N PHE A 218 2.40 -5.73 9.27
CA PHE A 218 3.71 -6.25 8.89
C PHE A 218 3.95 -7.61 9.55
N GLY A 219 3.64 -8.66 8.80
CA GLY A 219 3.61 -10.04 9.28
C GLY A 219 2.22 -10.46 9.75
N SER A 220 2.10 -11.73 10.11
CA SER A 220 0.88 -12.28 10.70
C SER A 220 1.20 -13.22 11.85
N LYS A 221 0.25 -13.37 12.78
CA LYS A 221 0.36 -14.30 13.91
C LYS A 221 0.70 -15.73 13.49
N ARG A 222 0.26 -16.15 12.29
CA ARG A 222 0.52 -17.48 11.75
C ARG A 222 2.00 -17.72 11.47
N TYR A 223 2.73 -16.68 11.05
CA TYR A 223 4.13 -16.76 10.65
C TYR A 223 5.05 -15.99 11.61
N ALA A 224 4.59 -15.63 12.81
CA ALA A 224 5.36 -14.74 13.70
C ALA A 224 6.76 -15.28 14.04
N LYS A 225 6.95 -16.61 14.09
CA LYS A 225 8.28 -17.21 14.35
C LYS A 225 9.15 -17.26 13.11
N GLU A 226 8.54 -17.38 11.94
CA GLU A 226 9.18 -17.44 10.63
C GLU A 226 9.52 -16.06 10.09
N ASN A 227 8.76 -15.04 10.48
CA ASN A 227 8.96 -13.65 10.12
C ASN A 227 10.17 -13.09 10.85
N VAL A 228 11.27 -12.84 10.16
CA VAL A 228 12.50 -12.29 10.74
C VAL A 228 12.85 -10.98 10.07
N CYS A 229 13.13 -9.96 10.87
CA CYS A 229 13.67 -8.68 10.41
C CYS A 229 14.93 -8.34 11.19
N ARG A 230 16.03 -8.07 10.50
CA ARG A 230 17.19 -7.35 11.08
C ARG A 230 16.94 -5.86 10.94
N ASN A 231 17.32 -5.07 11.95
CA ASN A 231 17.27 -3.61 11.91
C ASN A 231 15.93 -3.04 11.43
N LEU A 232 14.88 -3.16 12.25
CA LEU A 232 13.56 -2.62 11.94
C LEU A 232 13.42 -1.20 12.49
N ASN A 233 13.11 -0.23 11.64
CA ASN A 233 12.74 1.13 12.02
C ASN A 233 11.29 1.38 11.60
N VAL A 234 10.44 1.80 12.52
CA VAL A 234 9.02 2.05 12.27
C VAL A 234 8.64 3.40 12.84
N GLU A 235 8.14 4.28 11.98
CA GLU A 235 7.54 5.55 12.35
C GLU A 235 6.04 5.52 12.06
N CYS A 236 5.22 5.50 13.12
CA CYS A 236 3.78 5.60 13.01
C CYS A 236 3.30 7.00 13.43
N SER A 237 2.67 7.73 12.50
CA SER A 237 2.17 9.07 12.77
C SER A 237 0.78 9.06 13.42
N LEU A 238 -0.27 8.81 12.65
CA LEU A 238 -1.68 8.85 13.04
C LEU A 238 -2.41 7.51 12.83
N GLY A 239 -1.88 6.64 11.98
CA GLY A 239 -2.45 5.35 11.63
C GLY A 239 -2.21 4.26 12.68
N ASP A 240 -2.45 3.02 12.30
CA ASP A 240 -2.22 1.85 13.16
C ASP A 240 -1.23 0.88 12.49
N ALA A 241 -0.28 0.35 13.28
CA ALA A 241 0.73 -0.59 12.79
C ALA A 241 0.80 -1.85 13.67
N ASP A 242 0.39 -2.99 13.12
CA ASP A 242 0.53 -4.30 13.75
C ASP A 242 1.75 -5.03 13.16
N ILE A 243 2.71 -5.39 14.00
CA ILE A 243 3.96 -6.04 13.57
C ILE A 243 4.08 -7.40 14.23
N TYR A 244 4.21 -8.45 13.41
CA TYR A 244 4.37 -9.83 13.86
C TYR A 244 5.71 -10.40 13.40
N GLY A 245 6.60 -10.73 14.34
CA GLY A 245 7.89 -11.32 13.96
C GLY A 245 8.91 -11.49 15.07
N LYS A 246 10.01 -12.14 14.70
CA LYS A 246 11.29 -12.15 15.42
C LYS A 246 12.14 -10.97 14.94
N LEU A 247 12.12 -9.87 15.69
CA LEU A 247 13.01 -8.74 15.47
C LEU A 247 14.41 -9.05 16.00
N THR A 248 15.44 -8.75 15.19
CA THR A 248 16.84 -9.06 15.50
C THR A 248 17.73 -7.84 15.33
N GLU A 249 18.86 -7.84 16.02
CA GLU A 249 19.75 -6.68 16.14
C GLU A 249 19.05 -5.50 16.82
N ASN A 250 18.97 -4.32 16.21
CA ASN A 250 18.33 -3.17 16.83
C ASN A 250 16.96 -2.94 16.19
N SER A 251 15.98 -2.46 16.93
CA SER A 251 14.73 -1.99 16.35
C SER A 251 14.29 -0.70 17.02
N LEU A 252 13.97 0.30 16.20
CA LEU A 252 13.53 1.62 16.61
C LEU A 252 12.04 1.72 16.29
N ILE A 253 11.22 1.96 17.31
CA ILE A 253 9.77 1.99 17.17
C ILE A 253 9.28 3.30 17.73
N ASP A 254 8.88 4.20 16.84
CA ASP A 254 8.46 5.56 17.13
C ASP A 254 6.97 5.73 16.81
N CYS A 255 6.17 5.98 17.84
CA CYS A 255 4.74 6.24 17.73
C CYS A 255 4.43 7.70 18.11
N SER A 256 3.84 8.44 17.18
CA SER A 256 3.44 9.82 17.42
C SER A 256 2.06 9.91 18.07
N MET A 257 0.98 9.63 17.34
CA MET A 257 -0.42 9.75 17.79
C MET A 257 -1.27 8.50 17.51
N GLY A 258 -0.81 7.61 16.63
CA GLY A 258 -1.45 6.36 16.25
C GLY A 258 -1.27 5.24 17.29
N ASN A 259 -1.38 3.99 16.87
CA ASN A 259 -1.07 2.84 17.72
C ASN A 259 -0.08 1.90 17.04
N ILE A 260 0.80 1.27 17.82
CA ILE A 260 1.68 0.22 17.34
C ILE A 260 1.51 -1.02 18.23
N GLU A 261 1.14 -2.15 17.65
CA GLU A 261 1.12 -3.45 18.34
C GLU A 261 2.31 -4.31 17.88
N LEU A 262 3.30 -4.49 18.75
CA LEU A 262 4.45 -5.36 18.52
C LEU A 262 4.17 -6.77 19.05
N ASN A 263 3.83 -7.69 18.16
CA ASN A 263 3.58 -9.09 18.45
C ASN A 263 4.85 -9.93 18.21
N LEU A 264 5.70 -10.00 19.23
CA LEU A 264 7.05 -10.56 19.16
C LEU A 264 7.08 -12.07 19.39
N ALA A 265 7.83 -12.78 18.54
CA ALA A 265 8.08 -14.20 18.72
C ALA A 265 9.02 -14.47 19.91
N GLY A 266 8.69 -15.48 20.73
CA GLY A 266 9.45 -15.81 21.93
C GLY A 266 8.92 -15.11 23.18
N ILE A 267 9.78 -14.93 24.16
CA ILE A 267 9.46 -14.48 25.51
C ILE A 267 10.18 -13.15 25.85
N PRO A 268 9.78 -12.45 26.92
CA PRO A 268 10.42 -11.17 27.30
C PRO A 268 11.96 -11.23 27.39
N GLY A 269 12.53 -12.33 27.88
CA GLY A 269 13.98 -12.50 27.99
C GLY A 269 14.73 -12.55 26.65
N ASN A 270 14.04 -12.73 25.52
CA ASN A 270 14.66 -12.70 24.21
C ASN A 270 14.94 -11.27 23.71
N TYR A 271 14.35 -10.23 24.30
CA TYR A 271 14.47 -8.87 23.82
C TYR A 271 15.03 -7.95 24.90
N SER A 272 16.14 -7.29 24.58
CA SER A 272 16.70 -6.24 25.42
C SER A 272 15.94 -4.94 25.16
N ILE A 273 15.61 -4.20 26.21
CA ILE A 273 15.06 -2.83 26.08
C ILE A 273 16.20 -1.86 26.39
N ASP A 274 16.66 -1.13 25.37
CA ASP A 274 17.75 -0.16 25.54
C ASP A 274 17.23 1.19 26.04
N LYS A 275 16.18 1.70 25.39
CA LYS A 275 15.60 2.99 25.71
C LYS A 275 14.09 3.01 25.51
N THR A 276 13.41 3.68 26.41
CA THR A 276 11.98 4.01 26.32
C THR A 276 11.78 5.50 26.56
N SER A 277 11.02 6.17 25.70
CA SER A 277 10.62 7.56 25.88
C SER A 277 9.10 7.69 25.78
N GLN A 278 8.50 8.38 26.74
CA GLN A 278 7.05 8.61 26.78
C GLN A 278 6.79 10.09 27.09
N SER A 279 5.80 10.69 26.41
CA SER A 279 5.35 12.05 26.71
C SER A 279 3.93 12.07 27.29
N LEU A 280 2.93 11.87 26.44
CA LEU A 280 1.49 11.83 26.75
C LEU A 280 0.84 10.48 26.39
N GLY A 281 1.56 9.62 25.69
CA GLY A 281 1.15 8.26 25.30
C GLY A 281 1.77 7.16 26.15
N ASP A 282 1.29 5.93 25.98
CA ASP A 282 1.72 4.78 26.78
C ASP A 282 2.59 3.78 26.00
N ILE A 283 3.49 3.10 26.72
CA ILE A 283 4.26 1.95 26.25
C ILE A 283 3.97 0.81 27.24
N ASN A 284 3.24 -0.21 26.78
CA ASN A 284 2.82 -1.32 27.63
C ASN A 284 3.51 -2.62 27.23
N PHE A 285 4.00 -3.35 28.22
CA PHE A 285 4.60 -4.67 28.01
C PHE A 285 3.64 -5.75 28.49
N ASN A 286 3.04 -6.42 27.51
CA ASN A 286 2.07 -7.50 27.69
C ASN A 286 2.78 -8.84 27.44
N GLY A 287 2.85 -9.69 28.47
CA GLY A 287 3.61 -10.93 28.37
C GLY A 287 3.10 -12.01 29.30
N TYR A 288 3.44 -13.25 28.95
CA TYR A 288 3.02 -14.48 29.61
C TYR A 288 3.46 -14.51 31.10
N TYR A 289 2.56 -14.08 32.00
CA TYR A 289 2.67 -14.30 33.44
C TYR A 289 2.23 -15.73 33.77
N ASP A 290 3.12 -16.71 33.60
CA ASP A 290 2.96 -17.99 34.32
C ASP A 290 3.50 -17.81 35.73
N GLY A 291 2.70 -18.18 36.72
CA GLY A 291 2.96 -17.92 38.12
C GLY A 291 4.34 -18.40 38.55
N ASN A 292 5.15 -17.47 39.05
CA ASN A 292 6.37 -17.64 39.85
C ASN A 292 7.74 -17.78 39.17
N ASN A 293 7.89 -17.75 37.84
CA ASN A 293 9.24 -17.60 37.26
C ASN A 293 9.18 -16.87 35.91
N GLN A 294 9.80 -15.70 35.80
CA GLN A 294 10.21 -15.20 34.47
C GLN A 294 11.06 -16.31 33.84
N LYS A 295 10.60 -16.91 32.74
CA LYS A 295 11.46 -17.81 31.96
C LYS A 295 12.66 -16.98 31.52
N THR A 296 13.81 -17.27 32.12
CA THR A 296 15.09 -16.73 31.68
C THR A 296 15.56 -17.55 30.50
N THR A 297 15.98 -16.88 29.44
CA THR A 297 16.66 -17.49 28.29
C THR A 297 18.01 -16.82 28.14
N ASP A 298 19.01 -17.59 27.73
CA ASP A 298 20.34 -17.06 27.40
C ASP A 298 20.40 -16.56 25.95
N GLU A 299 19.38 -16.83 25.14
CA GLU A 299 19.30 -16.40 23.74
C GLU A 299 18.58 -15.04 23.64
N VAL A 300 19.35 -14.00 23.36
CA VAL A 300 18.83 -12.67 23.03
C VAL A 300 18.70 -12.54 21.51
N TYR A 301 17.51 -12.23 21.02
CA TYR A 301 17.21 -12.01 19.61
C TYR A 301 17.60 -10.61 19.14
N GLY A 302 17.23 -9.59 19.91
CA GLY A 302 17.45 -8.20 19.54
C GLY A 302 17.22 -7.21 20.67
N THR A 303 17.37 -5.94 20.34
CA THR A 303 17.31 -4.79 21.21
C THR A 303 16.25 -3.83 20.68
N LEU A 304 15.38 -3.34 21.56
CA LEU A 304 14.31 -2.40 21.22
C LEU A 304 14.60 -1.02 21.83
N GLU A 305 14.47 0.01 21.02
CA GLU A 305 14.30 1.40 21.44
C GLU A 305 12.89 1.85 21.05
N LEU A 306 12.16 2.37 22.03
CA LEU A 306 10.75 2.68 21.91
C LEU A 306 10.50 4.15 22.27
N SER A 307 9.76 4.88 21.44
CA SER A 307 9.33 6.24 21.75
C SER A 307 7.85 6.39 21.48
N CYS A 308 7.11 6.94 22.43
CA CYS A 308 5.70 7.20 22.30
C CYS A 308 5.36 8.63 22.72
N SER A 309 4.81 9.43 21.79
CA SER A 309 4.47 10.82 22.06
C SER A 309 3.06 10.96 22.65
N MET A 310 2.02 10.55 21.94
CA MET A 310 0.60 10.71 22.33
C MET A 310 -0.25 9.47 22.07
N GLY A 311 0.22 8.56 21.22
CA GLY A 311 -0.45 7.30 20.90
C GLY A 311 -0.15 6.20 21.92
N ASP A 312 -0.21 4.94 21.49
CA ASP A 312 0.15 3.78 22.31
C ASP A 312 1.12 2.83 21.57
N ILE A 313 2.03 2.21 22.33
CA ILE A 313 2.82 1.07 21.87
C ILE A 313 2.55 -0.10 22.81
N ASP A 314 1.93 -1.15 22.29
CA ASP A 314 1.66 -2.39 23.02
C ASP A 314 2.60 -3.50 22.54
N ILE A 315 3.40 -4.05 23.45
CA ILE A 315 4.35 -5.12 23.16
C ILE A 315 3.79 -6.43 23.70
N ASN A 316 3.44 -7.35 22.81
CA ASN A 316 2.93 -8.68 23.13
C ASN A 316 3.98 -9.76 22.85
N TYR A 317 4.31 -10.57 23.85
CA TYR A 317 5.18 -11.74 23.66
C TYR A 317 4.35 -13.00 23.38
N LEU A 318 4.55 -13.61 22.22
CA LEU A 318 3.74 -14.74 21.73
C LEU A 318 4.15 -16.11 22.29
N GLY A 319 5.31 -16.20 22.95
CA GLY A 319 5.86 -17.43 23.50
C GLY A 319 6.63 -18.30 22.51
N ASP A 320 7.07 -19.46 23.02
CA ASP A 320 7.86 -20.47 22.30
C ASP A 320 7.06 -21.33 21.33
#